data_AF-A0A8H6W2G5-F1
#
_entry.id   AF-A0A8H6W2G5-F1
#
_cell.length_a   1.000
_cell.length_b   1.000
_cell.length_c   1.000
_cell.angle_alpha   90.00
_cell.angle_beta   90.00
_cell.angle_gamma   90.00
#
_symmetry.space_group_name_H-M   'P 1'
#
loop_
_entity.id
_entity.type
_entity.pdbx_description
1 polymer ?
#
loop_
_entity_poly.entity_id
_entity_poly.type
_entity_poly.pdbx_seq_one_letter_code
_entity_poly.pdbx_strand_id
1 'polypeptide(L)'
;MKTTGVDIEEIFTELDRIRLQYGLPVWHAEAHDPKCRIQFALRYLLGVGKTDGESTERLWSLLNPASWSTKEMGEGARHDVLEDKINLINFEKNRSMGRTLARRLIVAVAERQRQGIEFQELDDSVPKKKT
;
A
#
# COMPACT_ATOMS: atom_id res chain seq x y z
N MET A 1 -0.52 41.44 -17.38
CA MET A 1 -0.98 40.49 -16.36
C MET A 1 0.03 39.34 -16.36
N LYS A 2 0.97 39.34 -15.41
CA LYS A 2 2.03 38.32 -15.32
C LYS A 2 1.40 37.05 -14.74
N THR A 3 1.40 35.97 -15.52
CA THR A 3 1.07 34.63 -15.05
C THR A 3 2.12 34.22 -14.03
N THR A 4 1.68 33.76 -12.86
CA THR A 4 2.53 33.23 -11.79
C THR A 4 3.33 32.06 -12.34
N GLY A 5 4.63 32.28 -12.52
CA GLY A 5 5.59 31.29 -12.95
C GLY A 5 5.75 30.23 -11.87
N VAL A 6 5.32 29.01 -12.18
CA VAL A 6 5.95 27.82 -11.64
C VAL A 6 6.88 27.35 -12.75
N ASP A 7 8.17 27.46 -12.51
CA ASP A 7 9.17 27.01 -13.47
C ASP A 7 9.16 25.48 -13.51
N ILE A 8 9.03 24.90 -14.69
CA ILE A 8 8.83 23.45 -14.83
C ILE A 8 10.09 22.71 -14.39
N GLU A 9 11.26 23.35 -14.48
CA GLU A 9 12.53 22.81 -13.97
C GLU A 9 12.63 22.81 -12.44
N GLU A 10 11.91 23.70 -11.73
CA GLU A 10 11.81 23.65 -10.26
C GLU A 10 11.00 22.43 -9.78
N ILE A 11 10.03 21.95 -10.57
CA ILE A 11 9.28 20.72 -10.25
C ILE A 11 10.16 19.48 -10.42
N PHE A 12 11.04 19.44 -11.42
CA PHE A 12 11.92 18.29 -11.67
C PHE A 12 13.09 18.20 -10.67
N THR A 13 13.60 19.32 -10.16
CA THR A 13 14.70 19.33 -9.17
C THR A 13 14.34 18.78 -7.79
N GLU A 14 13.04 18.74 -7.44
CA GLU A 14 12.55 18.08 -6.23
C GLU A 14 12.55 16.55 -6.35
N LEU A 15 12.33 15.99 -7.55
CA LEU A 15 12.26 14.54 -7.75
C LEU A 15 13.62 13.85 -7.56
N ASP A 16 14.72 14.53 -7.89
CA ASP A 16 16.09 14.01 -7.66
C ASP A 16 16.41 13.84 -6.16
N ARG A 17 15.64 14.47 -5.27
CA ARG A 17 15.74 14.30 -3.81
C ARG A 17 14.87 13.17 -3.28
N ILE A 18 13.97 12.60 -4.10
CA ILE A 18 13.05 11.55 -3.69
C ILE A 18 13.65 10.18 -3.99
N ARG A 19 13.92 9.42 -2.94
CA ARG A 19 14.32 8.02 -3.08
C ARG A 19 13.10 7.15 -3.39
N LEU A 20 12.90 6.82 -4.66
CA LEU A 20 11.88 5.88 -5.09
C LEU A 20 12.18 4.46 -4.59
N GLN A 21 11.16 3.80 -4.03
CA GLN A 21 11.19 2.39 -3.66
C GLN A 21 10.05 1.69 -4.40
N TYR A 22 10.35 0.53 -4.95
CA TYR A 22 9.38 -0.31 -5.66
C TYR A 22 9.00 -1.47 -4.76
N GLY A 23 7.70 -1.81 -4.75
CA GLY A 23 7.19 -2.96 -4.00
C GLY A 23 6.17 -3.71 -4.83
N LEU A 24 6.21 -5.04 -4.72
CA LEU A 24 5.35 -5.96 -5.47
C LEU A 24 4.21 -6.44 -4.58
N PRO A 25 2.93 -6.16 -4.91
CA PRO A 25 1.79 -6.71 -4.19
C PRO A 25 1.87 -8.22 -4.06
N VAL A 26 1.48 -8.73 -2.90
CA VAL A 26 1.74 -10.12 -2.52
C VAL A 26 1.05 -11.10 -3.46
N TRP A 27 -0.15 -10.78 -3.93
CA TRP A 27 -0.89 -11.66 -4.85
C TRP A 27 -0.29 -11.65 -6.26
N HIS A 28 0.06 -10.46 -6.76
CA HIS A 28 0.71 -10.30 -8.05
C HIS A 28 2.12 -10.88 -8.11
N ALA A 29 2.77 -11.08 -6.95
CA ALA A 29 4.14 -11.58 -6.89
C ALA A 29 4.36 -12.90 -7.63
N GLU A 30 3.40 -13.84 -7.58
CA GLU A 30 3.53 -15.15 -8.24
C GLU A 30 3.66 -15.07 -9.77
N ALA A 31 3.18 -13.99 -10.39
CA ALA A 31 3.29 -13.78 -11.84
C ALA A 31 4.69 -13.31 -12.28
N HIS A 32 5.59 -13.02 -11.35
CA HIS A 32 6.95 -12.58 -11.62
C HIS A 32 7.99 -13.67 -11.33
N ASP A 33 9.14 -13.58 -12.00
CA ASP A 33 10.28 -14.45 -11.73
C ASP A 33 10.72 -14.42 -10.25
N PRO A 34 11.22 -15.54 -9.69
CA PRO A 34 11.61 -15.63 -8.28
C PRO A 34 12.57 -14.53 -7.80
N LYS A 35 13.48 -14.06 -8.66
CA LYS A 35 14.41 -12.97 -8.32
C LYS A 35 13.69 -11.65 -8.05
N CYS A 36 12.72 -11.29 -8.90
CA CYS A 36 11.92 -10.08 -8.76
C CYS A 36 11.09 -10.13 -7.47
N ARG A 37 10.47 -11.29 -7.21
CA ARG A 37 9.66 -11.53 -6.01
C ARG A 37 10.41 -11.27 -4.72
N ILE A 38 11.64 -11.77 -4.60
CA ILE A 38 12.45 -11.61 -3.40
C ILE A 38 12.92 -10.16 -3.26
N GLN A 39 13.40 -9.56 -4.36
CA GLN A 39 13.95 -8.21 -4.36
C GLN A 39 12.91 -7.14 -3.99
N PHE A 40 11.67 -7.27 -4.48
CA PHE A 40 10.60 -6.29 -4.27
C PHE A 40 9.51 -6.77 -3.33
N ALA A 41 9.76 -7.83 -2.54
CA ALA A 41 8.81 -8.30 -1.55
C ALA A 41 8.51 -7.18 -0.53
N LEU A 42 7.23 -6.81 -0.41
CA LEU A 42 6.76 -5.79 0.54
C LEU A 42 7.20 -6.07 1.99
N ARG A 43 7.42 -7.35 2.34
CA ARG A 43 7.87 -7.77 3.68
C ARG A 43 9.27 -7.28 4.04
N TYR A 44 10.12 -6.98 3.04
CA TYR A 44 11.48 -6.51 3.25
C TYR A 44 11.64 -5.00 3.04
N LEU A 45 10.57 -4.29 2.68
CA LEU A 45 10.60 -2.86 2.47
C LEU A 45 10.33 -2.10 3.76
N LEU A 46 11.18 -1.11 4.03
CA LEU A 46 11.06 -0.29 5.23
C LEU A 46 9.84 0.64 5.13
N GLY A 47 9.05 0.70 6.21
CA GLY A 47 7.94 1.64 6.33
C GLY A 47 6.61 1.18 5.73
N VAL A 48 6.58 0.07 4.99
CA VAL A 48 5.35 -0.43 4.34
C VAL A 48 4.45 -1.20 5.30
N GLY A 49 5.02 -1.72 6.39
CA GLY A 49 4.33 -2.56 7.37
C GLY A 49 3.86 -3.90 6.79
N LYS A 50 3.02 -4.63 7.54
CA LYS A 50 2.45 -5.91 7.10
C LYS A 50 1.21 -5.64 6.23
N THR A 51 1.42 -5.43 4.94
CA THR A 51 0.37 -5.22 3.94
C THR A 51 0.50 -6.20 2.77
N ASP A 52 -0.61 -6.47 2.09
CA ASP A 52 -0.63 -7.24 0.84
C ASP A 52 -0.49 -6.37 -0.40
N GLY A 53 -0.65 -5.05 -0.28
CA GLY A 53 -0.62 -4.12 -1.41
C GLY A 53 -1.95 -4.01 -2.17
N GLU A 54 -3.00 -4.72 -1.75
CA GLU A 54 -4.24 -4.88 -2.52
C GLU A 54 -5.33 -3.85 -2.15
N SER A 55 -4.93 -2.60 -1.87
CA SER A 55 -5.89 -1.58 -1.41
C SER A 55 -6.78 -1.07 -2.56
N THR A 56 -6.22 -1.04 -3.78
CA THR A 56 -6.90 -0.58 -4.99
C THR A 56 -8.01 -1.56 -5.38
N GLU A 57 -7.75 -2.85 -5.26
CA GLU A 57 -8.66 -3.95 -5.58
C GLU A 57 -9.85 -3.97 -4.60
N ARG A 58 -9.60 -3.66 -3.33
CA ARG A 58 -10.68 -3.46 -2.34
C ARG A 58 -11.55 -2.27 -2.69
N LEU A 59 -10.97 -1.17 -3.16
CA LEU A 59 -11.73 0.00 -3.60
C LEU A 59 -12.59 -0.36 -4.83
N TRP A 60 -12.04 -1.06 -5.82
CA TRP A 60 -12.81 -1.53 -6.99
C TRP A 60 -13.97 -2.41 -6.57
N SER A 61 -13.76 -3.35 -5.65
CA SER A 61 -14.82 -4.20 -5.10
C SER A 61 -15.97 -3.38 -4.49
N LEU A 62 -15.65 -2.31 -3.76
CA LEU A 62 -16.65 -1.40 -3.17
C LEU A 62 -17.35 -0.51 -4.20
N LEU A 63 -16.71 -0.23 -5.33
CA LEU A 63 -17.26 0.59 -6.43
C LEU A 63 -18.06 -0.23 -7.45
N ASN A 64 -17.85 -1.55 -7.54
CA ASN A 64 -18.55 -2.42 -8.49
C ASN A 64 -20.09 -2.31 -8.46
N PRO A 65 -20.77 -2.18 -7.30
CA PRO A 65 -22.21 -1.94 -7.30
C PRO A 65 -22.59 -0.57 -7.87
N ALA A 66 -21.75 0.45 -7.64
CA ALA A 66 -21.99 1.81 -8.13
C ALA A 66 -21.88 1.87 -9.66
N SER A 67 -20.94 1.13 -10.26
CA SER A 67 -20.77 1.09 -11.71
C SER A 67 -22.03 0.59 -12.43
N TRP A 68 -22.72 -0.40 -11.87
CA TRP A 68 -24.00 -0.89 -12.39
C TRP A 68 -25.13 0.12 -12.21
N SER A 69 -25.27 0.70 -11.02
CA SER A 69 -26.37 1.64 -10.74
C SER A 69 -26.27 2.97 -11.49
N THR A 70 -25.07 3.35 -11.94
CA THR A 70 -24.81 4.63 -12.60
C THR A 70 -24.72 4.53 -14.13
N LYS A 71 -24.93 3.33 -14.69
CA LYS A 71 -24.69 3.07 -16.12
C LYS A 71 -25.53 3.93 -17.06
N GLU A 72 -26.78 4.17 -16.70
CA GLU A 72 -27.75 4.94 -17.51
C GLU A 72 -27.79 6.44 -17.15
N MET A 73 -26.95 6.87 -16.21
CA MET A 73 -26.87 8.27 -15.81
C MET A 73 -26.10 9.09 -16.85
N GLY A 74 -26.50 10.34 -17.05
CA GLY A 74 -25.70 11.31 -17.82
C GLY A 74 -24.34 11.58 -17.16
N GLU A 75 -23.37 12.03 -17.94
CA GLU A 75 -21.96 12.16 -17.51
C GLU A 75 -21.79 12.93 -16.19
N GLY A 76 -22.41 14.10 -16.05
CA GLY A 76 -22.33 14.91 -14.84
C GLY A 76 -22.95 14.21 -13.62
N ALA A 77 -24.17 13.70 -13.77
CA ALA A 77 -24.85 12.97 -12.69
C ALA A 77 -24.07 11.71 -12.27
N ARG A 78 -23.47 11.00 -13.23
CA ARG A 78 -22.61 9.84 -12.95
C ARG A 78 -21.37 10.24 -12.18
N HIS A 79 -20.70 11.32 -12.57
CA HIS A 79 -19.53 11.83 -11.87
C HIS A 79 -19.85 12.17 -10.42
N ASP A 80 -20.92 12.93 -10.19
CA ASP A 80 -21.32 13.36 -8.84
C ASP A 80 -21.63 12.16 -7.92
N VAL A 81 -22.36 11.16 -8.43
CA VAL A 81 -22.68 9.94 -7.64
C VAL A 81 -21.42 9.13 -7.31
N LEU A 82 -20.45 9.04 -8.23
CA LEU A 82 -19.19 8.33 -7.98
C LEU A 82 -18.33 9.07 -6.95
N GLU A 83 -18.26 10.40 -7.02
CA GLU A 83 -17.57 11.23 -6.02
C GLU A 83 -18.18 11.07 -4.63
N ASP A 84 -19.51 11.14 -4.51
CA ASP A 84 -20.21 10.90 -3.24
C ASP A 84 -19.90 9.51 -2.67
N LYS A 85 -19.86 8.48 -3.52
CA LYS A 85 -19.52 7.12 -3.12
C LYS A 85 -18.08 7.02 -2.61
N ILE A 86 -17.13 7.63 -3.31
CA ILE A 86 -15.70 7.63 -2.93
C ILE A 86 -15.51 8.41 -1.61
N ASN A 87 -16.18 9.55 -1.46
CA ASN A 87 -16.17 10.34 -0.23
C ASN A 87 -16.67 9.54 0.97
N LEU A 88 -17.76 8.78 0.82
CA LEU A 88 -18.24 7.87 1.85
C LEU A 88 -17.20 6.78 2.19
N ILE A 89 -16.56 6.18 1.19
CA ILE A 89 -15.51 5.17 1.40
C ILE A 89 -14.33 5.76 2.18
N ASN A 90 -13.90 6.97 1.83
CA ASN A 90 -12.83 7.69 2.54
C ASN A 90 -13.21 8.00 3.99
N PHE A 91 -14.44 8.44 4.22
CA PHE A 91 -14.95 8.72 5.56
C PHE A 91 -14.95 7.46 6.43
N GLU A 92 -15.50 6.35 5.94
CA GLU A 92 -15.53 5.08 6.68
C GLU A 92 -14.12 4.52 6.92
N LYS A 93 -13.20 4.67 5.95
CA LYS A 93 -11.79 4.32 6.13
C LYS A 93 -11.16 5.11 7.27
N ASN A 94 -11.34 6.43 7.30
CA ASN A 94 -10.77 7.30 8.34
C ASN A 94 -11.36 6.99 9.71
N ARG A 95 -12.69 6.85 9.79
CA ARG A 95 -13.41 6.49 11.02
C ARG A 95 -12.97 5.14 11.58
N SER A 96 -12.75 4.14 10.72
CA SER A 96 -12.37 2.78 11.14
C SER A 96 -10.86 2.60 11.36
N MET A 97 -10.04 3.60 11.00
CA MET A 97 -8.58 3.51 11.03
C MET A 97 -8.04 3.21 12.43
N GLY A 98 -8.49 3.93 13.45
CA GLY A 98 -8.02 3.73 14.83
C GLY A 98 -8.26 2.31 15.33
N ARG A 99 -9.47 1.77 15.11
CA ARG A 99 -9.83 0.40 15.48
C ARG A 99 -9.01 -0.63 14.69
N THR A 100 -8.76 -0.37 13.42
CA THR A 100 -7.97 -1.25 12.54
C THR A 100 -6.51 -1.29 12.97
N LEU A 101 -5.90 -0.14 13.22
CA LEU A 101 -4.52 -0.03 13.67
C LEU A 101 -4.31 -0.66 15.05
N ALA A 102 -5.24 -0.43 15.99
CA ALA A 102 -5.16 -1.06 17.32
C ALA A 102 -5.13 -2.59 17.25
N ARG A 103 -6.00 -3.19 16.42
CA ARG A 103 -6.01 -4.64 16.20
C ARG A 103 -4.74 -5.15 15.53
N ARG A 104 -4.27 -4.43 14.50
CA ARG A 104 -3.03 -4.79 13.78
C ARG A 104 -1.81 -4.67 14.68
N LEU A 105 -1.79 -3.71 15.62
CA LEU A 105 -0.71 -3.54 16.58
C LEU A 105 -0.60 -4.75 17.52
N ILE A 106 -1.71 -5.27 18.03
CA ILE A 106 -1.72 -6.48 18.87
C ILE A 106 -1.06 -7.65 18.14
N VAL A 107 -1.46 -7.89 16.89
CA VAL A 107 -0.87 -8.93 16.04
C VAL A 107 0.61 -8.64 15.78
N ALA A 108 0.97 -7.40 15.46
CA ALA A 108 2.36 -7.03 15.17
C ALA A 108 3.30 -7.24 16.36
N VAL A 109 2.85 -6.95 17.59
CA VAL A 109 3.65 -7.18 18.81
C VAL A 109 3.86 -8.67 19.04
N ALA A 110 2.80 -9.48 18.93
CA ALA A 110 2.90 -10.94 19.08
C ALA A 110 3.81 -11.57 18.01
N GLU A 111 3.64 -11.18 16.75
CA GLU A 111 4.44 -11.66 15.63
C GLU A 111 5.90 -11.23 15.74
N ARG A 112 6.17 -10.00 16.23
CA ARG A 112 7.54 -9.53 16.48
C ARG A 112 8.26 -10.40 17.50
N GLN A 113 7.58 -10.74 18.61
CA GLN A 113 8.17 -11.60 19.64
C GLN A 113 8.48 -12.99 19.08
N ARG A 114 7.51 -13.60 18.37
CA ARG A 114 7.65 -14.91 17.77
C ARG A 114 8.80 -14.95 16.75
N GLN A 115 8.81 -14.02 15.80
CA GLN A 115 9.86 -13.95 14.78
C GLN A 115 11.25 -13.68 15.38
N GLY A 116 11.34 -12.94 16.49
CA GLY A 116 12.61 -12.74 17.19
C GLY A 116 13.17 -14.02 17.80
N ILE A 117 12.30 -14.86 18.39
CA ILE A 117 12.70 -16.16 18.94
C ILE A 117 13.13 -17.11 17.80
N GLU A 118 12.28 -17.25 16.78
CA GLU A 118 12.55 -18.12 15.62
C GLU A 118 13.85 -17.70 14.90
N PHE A 119 14.10 -16.39 14.79
CA PHE A 119 15.35 -15.87 14.23
C PHE A 119 16.56 -16.25 15.06
N GLN A 120 16.50 -16.10 16.39
CA GLN A 120 17.61 -16.44 17.28
C GLN A 120 17.94 -17.93 17.24
N GLU A 121 16.91 -18.79 17.31
CA GLU A 121 17.08 -20.24 17.19
C GLU A 121 17.73 -20.64 15.87
N LEU A 122 17.33 -20.00 14.77
CA LEU A 122 17.94 -20.22 13.47
C LEU A 122 19.39 -19.73 13.44
N ASP A 123 19.68 -18.51 13.92
CA ASP A 123 21.04 -17.94 13.95
C ASP A 123 22.01 -18.80 14.75
N ASP A 124 21.57 -19.31 15.91
CA ASP A 124 22.36 -20.18 16.76
C ASP A 124 22.61 -21.57 16.13
N SER A 125 21.68 -22.05 15.30
CA SER A 125 21.82 -23.34 14.60
C SER A 125 22.78 -23.30 13.41
N VAL A 126 23.06 -22.11 12.86
CA VAL A 126 23.89 -21.95 11.66
C VAL A 126 25.38 -21.90 12.07
N PRO A 127 26.25 -22.75 11.49
CA PRO A 127 27.69 -22.72 11.78
C PRO A 127 28.28 -21.34 11.48
N LYS A 128 28.85 -20.69 12.49
CA LYS A 128 29.49 -19.38 12.33
C LYS A 128 30.73 -19.53 11.45
N LYS A 129 30.85 -18.67 10.43
CA LYS A 129 32.01 -18.64 9.54
C LYS A 129 33.27 -18.46 10.39
N LYS A 130 34.18 -19.43 10.35
CA LYS A 130 35.49 -19.30 11.00
C LYS A 130 36.22 -18.13 10.34
N THR A 131 36.45 -17.07 11.11
CA THR A 131 37.31 -15.94 10.75
C THR A 131 38.75 -16.39 10.58
#